data_AF-A0A840NJU0-F1
#
_entry.id   AF-A0A840NJU0-F1
#
_cell.length_a   1.000
_cell.length_b   1.000
_cell.length_c   1.000
_cell.angle_alpha   90.00
_cell.angle_beta   90.00
_cell.angle_gamma   90.00
#
_symmetry.space_group_name_H-M   'P 1'
#
loop_
_entity.id
_entity.type
_entity.pdbx_description
1 polymer ?
#
loop_
_entity_poly.entity_id
_entity_poly.type
_entity_poly.pdbx_seq_one_letter_code
_entity_poly.pdbx_strand_id
1 'polypeptide(L)'
;MTTPSREAALRGRRRRTLARKLTARFDAGETVIGDLATAIGRKPSLVRRLLEEAGVHTEHSPYIGADDDQLATCLAARHHQHGDSITALIHDTSLHRARLHALLHHAEQPPRRAKAATPPPPGTGQQYLHGASLRELERRTGIDYSTLATKLRAAGVPLRPPGRSPTKPDL
;
A
#
# COMPACT_ATOMS: atom_id res chain seq x y z
N MET A 1 25.60 -32.20 -7.33
CA MET A 1 24.76 -31.24 -6.58
C MET A 1 23.95 -30.45 -7.60
N THR A 2 22.68 -30.79 -7.79
CA THR A 2 21.85 -30.33 -8.91
C THR A 2 21.26 -28.95 -8.61
N THR A 3 21.71 -27.92 -9.31
CA THR A 3 21.13 -26.57 -9.26
C THR A 3 19.72 -26.61 -9.85
N PRO A 4 18.64 -26.27 -9.12
CA PRO A 4 17.32 -26.32 -9.71
C PRO A 4 17.12 -25.14 -10.65
N SER A 5 17.06 -25.48 -11.94
CA SER A 5 16.25 -24.90 -13.02
C SER A 5 15.78 -23.44 -12.84
N ARG A 6 16.31 -22.56 -13.70
CA ARG A 6 15.68 -21.29 -14.11
C ARG A 6 14.18 -21.52 -14.31
N GLU A 7 13.36 -20.80 -13.54
CA GLU A 7 11.91 -20.75 -13.66
C GLU A 7 11.48 -20.75 -15.14
N ALA A 8 10.95 -21.87 -15.62
CA ALA A 8 10.34 -21.91 -16.95
C ALA A 8 9.24 -20.85 -16.98
N ALA A 9 9.45 -19.78 -17.75
CA ALA A 9 8.57 -18.62 -17.76
C ALA A 9 7.14 -19.05 -18.10
N LEU A 10 6.25 -19.00 -17.10
CA LEU A 10 4.82 -19.23 -17.29
C LEU A 10 4.26 -18.07 -18.14
N ARG A 11 4.09 -18.31 -19.44
CA ARG A 11 3.54 -17.33 -20.40
C ARG A 11 2.15 -17.74 -20.90
N GLY A 12 1.34 -16.74 -21.25
CA GLY A 12 0.08 -16.92 -21.98
C GLY A 12 -0.96 -17.78 -21.27
N ARG A 13 -1.56 -18.74 -22.02
CA ARG A 13 -2.68 -19.58 -21.54
C ARG A 13 -2.36 -20.35 -20.27
N ARG A 14 -1.14 -20.91 -20.15
CA ARG A 14 -0.73 -21.71 -18.98
C ARG A 14 -0.79 -20.90 -17.68
N ARG A 15 -0.40 -19.62 -17.74
CA ARG A 15 -0.45 -18.69 -16.59
C ARG A 15 -1.89 -18.45 -16.14
N ARG A 16 -2.80 -18.16 -17.09
CA ARG A 16 -4.23 -17.93 -16.80
C ARG A 16 -4.93 -19.18 -16.25
N THR A 17 -4.61 -20.36 -16.80
CA THR A 17 -5.15 -21.62 -16.29
C THR A 17 -4.69 -21.89 -14.86
N LEU A 18 -3.42 -21.61 -14.55
CA LEU A 18 -2.88 -21.79 -13.21
C LEU A 18 -3.51 -20.80 -12.21
N ALA A 19 -3.64 -19.54 -12.62
CA ALA A 19 -4.31 -18.51 -11.82
C ALA A 19 -5.76 -18.92 -11.50
N ARG A 20 -6.55 -19.35 -12.50
CA ARG A 20 -7.92 -19.86 -12.29
C ARG A 20 -7.99 -21.05 -11.33
N LYS A 21 -7.05 -22.00 -11.43
CA LYS A 21 -7.00 -23.14 -10.52
C LYS A 21 -6.69 -22.70 -9.09
N LEU A 22 -5.80 -21.72 -8.92
CA LEU A 22 -5.48 -21.17 -7.61
C LEU A 22 -6.66 -20.41 -7.01
N THR A 23 -7.36 -19.61 -7.81
CA THR A 23 -8.59 -18.94 -7.40
C THR A 23 -9.64 -19.94 -6.89
N ALA A 24 -9.91 -21.01 -7.65
CA ALA A 24 -10.89 -22.01 -7.23
C ALA A 24 -10.53 -22.71 -5.90
N ARG A 25 -9.24 -22.91 -5.63
CA ARG A 25 -8.77 -23.48 -4.34
C ARG A 25 -8.87 -22.48 -3.20
N PHE A 26 -8.55 -21.22 -3.49
CA PHE A 26 -8.70 -20.11 -2.55
C PHE A 26 -10.18 -19.94 -2.15
N ASP A 27 -11.09 -19.95 -3.12
CA ASP A 27 -12.54 -19.87 -2.89
C ASP A 27 -13.09 -21.08 -2.14
N ALA A 28 -12.44 -22.25 -2.27
CA ALA A 28 -12.77 -23.47 -1.53
C ALA A 28 -12.26 -23.46 -0.07
N GLY A 29 -11.59 -22.39 0.36
CA GLY A 29 -11.12 -22.22 1.75
C GLY A 29 -9.65 -22.54 1.98
N GLU A 30 -8.89 -22.97 0.97
CA GLU A 30 -7.42 -23.06 1.05
C GLU A 30 -6.82 -21.64 0.96
N THR A 31 -6.84 -20.89 2.06
CA THR A 31 -6.38 -19.49 2.10
C THR A 31 -4.89 -19.32 2.43
N VAL A 32 -4.24 -20.41 2.85
CA VAL A 32 -2.81 -20.43 3.22
C VAL A 32 -1.95 -20.48 1.95
N ILE A 33 -1.23 -19.40 1.68
CA ILE A 33 -0.42 -19.24 0.45
C ILE A 33 0.70 -20.30 0.40
N GLY A 34 1.27 -20.67 1.55
CA GLY A 34 2.29 -21.72 1.66
C GLY A 34 1.80 -23.07 1.15
N ASP A 35 0.58 -23.46 1.53
CA ASP A 35 -0.03 -24.72 1.11
C ASP A 35 -0.35 -24.72 -0.39
N LEU A 36 -0.92 -23.61 -0.89
CA LEU A 36 -1.17 -23.42 -2.32
C LEU A 36 0.13 -23.50 -3.15
N ALA A 37 1.21 -22.92 -2.63
CA ALA A 37 2.52 -22.93 -3.27
C ALA A 37 3.13 -24.34 -3.31
N THR A 38 3.04 -25.08 -2.20
CA THR A 38 3.47 -26.47 -2.08
C THR A 38 2.68 -27.36 -3.04
N ALA A 39 1.35 -27.20 -3.08
CA ALA A 39 0.47 -28.00 -3.91
C ALA A 39 0.70 -27.85 -5.43
N ILE A 40 1.26 -26.72 -5.87
CA ILE A 40 1.60 -26.48 -7.28
C ILE A 40 3.12 -26.57 -7.56
N GLY A 41 3.94 -26.86 -6.55
CA GLY A 41 5.39 -26.93 -6.65
C GLY A 41 6.04 -25.62 -7.10
N ARG A 42 5.51 -24.48 -6.64
CA ARG A 42 6.01 -23.14 -7.01
C ARG A 42 6.30 -22.28 -5.80
N LYS A 43 6.97 -21.15 -6.04
CA LYS A 43 7.24 -20.16 -5.01
C LYS A 43 5.96 -19.43 -4.60
N PRO A 44 5.77 -19.13 -3.31
CA PRO A 44 4.62 -18.36 -2.83
C PRO A 44 4.46 -16.98 -3.47
N SER A 45 5.57 -16.32 -3.82
CA SER A 45 5.54 -15.03 -4.52
C SER A 45 4.86 -15.09 -5.89
N LEU A 46 5.02 -16.22 -6.60
CA LEU A 46 4.32 -16.46 -7.85
C LEU A 46 2.83 -16.71 -7.61
N VAL A 47 2.47 -17.44 -6.54
CA VAL A 47 1.07 -17.69 -6.16
C VAL A 47 0.35 -16.37 -5.87
N ARG A 48 0.94 -15.49 -5.05
CA ARG A 48 0.38 -14.15 -4.79
C ARG A 48 0.13 -13.37 -6.06
N ARG A 49 1.14 -13.28 -6.93
CA ARG A 49 1.03 -12.57 -8.20
C ARG A 49 -0.07 -13.15 -9.11
N LEU A 50 -0.25 -14.47 -9.10
CA LEU A 50 -1.30 -15.11 -9.91
C LEU A 50 -2.70 -14.88 -9.34
N LEU A 51 -2.85 -14.84 -8.02
CA LEU A 51 -4.11 -14.49 -7.36
C LEU A 51 -4.47 -13.02 -7.60
N GLU A 52 -3.51 -12.10 -7.47
CA GLU A 52 -3.68 -10.69 -7.82
C GLU A 52 -4.10 -10.50 -9.29
N GLU A 53 -3.40 -11.15 -10.22
CA GLU A 53 -3.73 -11.10 -11.66
C GLU A 53 -5.11 -11.71 -11.97
N ALA A 54 -5.62 -12.60 -11.12
CA ALA A 54 -6.97 -13.16 -11.23
C ALA A 54 -8.05 -12.27 -10.60
N GLY A 55 -7.69 -11.11 -10.04
CA GLY A 55 -8.63 -10.23 -9.35
C GLY A 55 -9.08 -10.76 -7.99
N VAL A 56 -8.36 -11.76 -7.45
CA VAL A 56 -8.58 -12.28 -6.09
C VAL A 56 -7.94 -11.30 -5.12
N HIS A 57 -8.63 -10.17 -4.94
CA HIS A 57 -8.38 -9.23 -3.86
C HIS A 57 -9.15 -9.73 -2.66
N THR A 58 -8.39 -10.14 -1.66
CA THR A 58 -8.93 -10.98 -0.62
C THR A 58 -9.11 -10.13 0.61
N GLU A 59 -10.34 -9.71 0.83
CA GLU A 59 -10.83 -9.45 2.19
C GLU A 59 -10.55 -10.65 3.14
N HIS A 60 -10.24 -11.84 2.57
CA HIS A 60 -10.00 -13.12 3.24
C HIS A 60 -8.53 -13.61 3.25
N SER A 61 -7.57 -12.86 2.70
CA SER A 61 -6.13 -13.13 2.84
C SER A 61 -5.51 -11.83 3.32
N PRO A 62 -5.25 -11.68 4.63
CA PRO A 62 -4.86 -10.41 5.23
C PRO A 62 -3.47 -9.90 4.76
N TYR A 63 -2.88 -10.50 3.73
CA TYR A 63 -1.49 -10.33 3.32
C TYR A 63 -1.32 -9.90 1.86
N ILE A 64 -2.42 -9.73 1.10
CA ILE A 64 -2.39 -9.28 -0.30
C ILE A 64 -3.07 -7.92 -0.41
N GLY A 65 -2.28 -6.87 -0.69
CA GLY A 65 -2.79 -5.50 -0.90
C GLY A 65 -2.93 -4.63 0.35
N ALA A 66 -2.65 -5.16 1.55
CA ALA A 66 -2.59 -4.38 2.78
C ALA A 66 -1.38 -3.42 2.75
N ASP A 67 -1.58 -2.20 3.25
CA ASP A 67 -0.46 -1.30 3.54
C ASP A 67 0.44 -1.90 4.64
N ASP A 68 1.70 -1.43 4.70
CA ASP A 68 2.68 -1.99 5.65
C ASP A 68 2.25 -1.77 7.12
N ASP A 69 1.41 -0.77 7.43
CA ASP A 69 0.90 -0.50 8.79
C ASP A 69 -0.17 -1.53 9.21
N GLN A 70 -1.13 -1.81 8.33
CA GLN A 70 -2.17 -2.82 8.51
C GLN A 70 -1.56 -4.22 8.58
N LEU A 71 -0.60 -4.51 7.69
CA LEU A 71 0.10 -5.78 7.66
C LEU A 71 0.89 -6.00 8.96
N ALA A 72 1.63 -4.99 9.40
CA ALA A 72 2.36 -5.01 10.67
C ALA A 72 1.42 -5.28 11.85
N THR A 73 0.28 -4.57 11.90
CA THR A 73 -0.72 -4.72 12.96
C THR A 73 -1.31 -6.12 13.02
N CYS A 74 -1.73 -6.69 11.88
CA CYS A 74 -2.28 -8.05 11.82
C CYS A 74 -1.25 -9.12 12.23
N LEU A 75 0.01 -8.96 11.81
CA LEU A 75 1.08 -9.89 12.17
C LEU A 75 1.43 -9.83 13.66
N ALA A 76 1.48 -8.62 14.23
CA ALA A 76 1.70 -8.44 15.66
C ALA A 76 0.55 -9.02 16.49
N ALA A 77 -0.70 -8.87 16.05
CA ALA A 77 -1.86 -9.49 16.70
C ALA A 77 -1.74 -11.03 16.71
N ARG A 78 -1.40 -11.67 15.59
CA ARG A 78 -1.16 -13.13 15.56
C ARG A 78 -0.01 -13.55 16.46
N HIS A 79 1.11 -12.84 16.42
CA HIS A 79 2.28 -13.17 17.21
C HIS A 79 2.02 -13.03 18.73
N HIS A 80 1.39 -11.93 19.16
CA HIS A 80 1.22 -11.62 20.59
C HIS A 80 -0.07 -12.17 21.20
N GLN A 81 -1.18 -12.21 20.45
CA GLN A 81 -2.48 -12.63 20.98
C GLN A 81 -2.76 -14.12 20.74
N HIS A 82 -2.31 -14.65 19.60
CA HIS A 82 -2.50 -16.07 19.26
C HIS A 82 -1.26 -16.94 19.54
N GLY A 83 -0.12 -16.31 19.86
CA GLY A 83 1.13 -17.02 20.15
C GLY A 83 1.76 -17.68 18.94
N ASP A 84 1.38 -17.26 17.72
CA ASP A 84 1.92 -17.82 16.49
C ASP A 84 3.43 -17.58 16.42
N SER A 85 4.19 -18.66 16.20
CA SER A 85 5.63 -18.53 16.04
C SER A 85 6.00 -17.79 14.76
N ILE A 86 7.16 -17.13 14.77
CA ILE A 86 7.77 -16.51 13.58
C ILE A 86 7.81 -17.48 12.39
N THR A 87 8.09 -18.76 12.63
CA THR A 87 8.13 -19.79 11.59
C THR A 87 6.74 -20.06 11.01
N ALA A 88 5.69 -20.13 11.85
CA ALA A 88 4.32 -20.29 11.39
C ALA A 88 3.86 -19.08 10.57
N LEU A 89 4.18 -17.87 11.02
CA LEU A 89 3.90 -16.64 10.27
C LEU A 89 4.63 -16.61 8.92
N ILE A 90 5.89 -17.05 8.86
CA ILE A 90 6.63 -17.17 7.59
C ILE A 90 5.95 -18.18 6.68
N HIS A 91 5.50 -19.32 7.19
CA HIS A 91 4.82 -20.33 6.40
C HIS A 91 3.52 -19.77 5.79
N ASP A 92 2.66 -19.19 6.64
CA ASP A 92 1.33 -18.75 6.25
C ASP A 92 1.35 -17.53 5.35
N THR A 93 2.16 -16.55 5.74
CA THR A 93 2.27 -15.30 4.98
C THR A 93 3.20 -15.45 3.81
N SER A 94 4.15 -16.39 3.85
CA SER A 94 5.29 -16.51 2.93
C SER A 94 6.18 -15.26 2.85
N LEU A 95 6.18 -14.43 3.89
CA LEU A 95 7.07 -13.28 3.99
C LEU A 95 8.48 -13.74 4.33
N HIS A 96 9.48 -13.07 3.76
CA HIS A 96 10.87 -13.31 4.14
C HIS A 96 11.07 -12.94 5.61
N ARG A 97 11.81 -13.75 6.37
CA ARG A 97 12.04 -13.56 7.81
C ARG A 97 12.44 -12.14 8.18
N ALA A 98 13.36 -11.55 7.41
CA ALA A 98 13.80 -10.17 7.63
C ALA A 98 12.66 -9.14 7.48
N ARG A 99 11.77 -9.31 6.50
CA ARG A 99 10.61 -8.44 6.31
C ARG A 99 9.57 -8.63 7.40
N LEU A 100 9.36 -9.87 7.83
CA LEU A 100 8.49 -10.17 8.98
C LEU A 100 8.99 -9.47 10.25
N HIS A 101 10.29 -9.58 10.56
CA HIS A 101 10.88 -8.87 11.70
C HIS A 101 10.76 -7.34 11.58
N ALA A 102 10.98 -6.79 10.38
CA ALA A 102 10.80 -5.35 10.15
C ALA A 102 9.35 -4.91 10.40
N LEU A 103 8.36 -5.71 9.98
CA LEU A 103 6.94 -5.42 10.19
C LEU A 103 6.53 -5.58 11.66
N LEU A 104 7.00 -6.61 12.35
CA LEU A 104 6.74 -6.79 13.79
C LEU A 104 7.34 -5.63 14.60
N HIS A 105 8.59 -5.26 14.32
CA HIS A 105 9.23 -4.10 14.93
C HIS A 105 8.50 -2.79 14.59
N HIS A 106 7.97 -2.66 13.37
CA HIS A 106 7.18 -1.50 12.96
C HIS A 106 5.86 -1.38 13.75
N ALA A 107 5.18 -2.50 14.04
CA ALA A 107 3.98 -2.51 14.89
C ALA A 107 4.25 -2.20 16.36
N GLU A 108 5.45 -2.54 16.86
CA GLU A 108 5.89 -2.18 18.21
C GLU A 108 6.21 -0.68 18.34
N GLN A 109 6.46 0.01 17.22
CA GLN A 109 6.58 1.45 17.25
C GLN A 109 5.18 2.07 17.29
N PRO A 110 4.92 3.04 18.19
CA PRO A 110 3.68 3.78 18.12
C PRO A 110 3.55 4.38 16.71
N PRO A 111 2.35 4.32 16.09
CA PRO A 111 2.16 4.84 14.74
C PRO A 111 2.72 6.25 14.71
N ARG A 112 3.68 6.48 13.80
CA ARG A 112 4.33 7.80 13.68
C ARG A 112 3.22 8.82 13.57
N ARG A 113 3.01 9.61 14.63
CA ARG A 113 1.98 10.65 14.67
C ARG A 113 2.15 11.44 13.38
N ALA A 114 1.17 11.34 12.48
CA ALA A 114 1.20 12.04 11.21
C ALA A 114 1.58 13.48 11.54
N LYS A 115 2.73 13.93 11.02
CA LYS A 115 3.30 15.23 11.39
C LYS A 115 2.19 16.24 11.16
N ALA A 116 1.67 16.83 12.24
CA ALA A 116 0.55 17.75 12.16
C ALA A 116 0.89 18.78 11.09
N ALA A 117 0.11 18.80 10.02
CA ALA A 117 0.39 19.64 8.87
C ALA A 117 0.49 21.07 9.40
N THR A 118 1.68 21.67 9.27
CA THR A 118 1.91 23.03 9.73
C THR A 118 0.89 23.93 9.02
N PRO A 119 0.14 24.78 9.75
CA PRO A 119 -0.84 25.65 9.12
C PRO A 119 -0.16 26.49 8.03
N PRO A 120 -0.89 26.82 6.95
CA PRO A 120 -0.38 27.77 5.97
C PRO A 120 -0.08 29.10 6.69
N PRO A 121 0.86 29.92 6.17
CA PRO A 121 1.08 31.25 6.72
C PRO A 121 -0.24 32.02 6.87
N PRO A 122 -0.36 32.89 7.88
CA PRO A 122 -1.58 33.64 8.13
C PRO A 122 -1.97 34.44 6.88
N GLY A 123 -3.26 34.43 6.54
CA GLY A 123 -3.80 35.13 5.37
C GLY A 123 -3.65 34.39 4.02
N THR A 124 -2.83 33.34 3.92
CA THR A 124 -2.64 32.59 2.66
C THR A 124 -3.95 31.92 2.19
N GLY A 125 -4.75 31.38 3.12
CA GLY A 125 -6.07 30.80 2.81
C GLY A 125 -7.06 31.85 2.29
N GLN A 126 -7.14 33.01 2.94
CA GLN A 126 -7.99 34.13 2.48
C GLN A 126 -7.55 34.64 1.12
N GLN A 127 -6.25 34.83 0.88
CA GLN A 127 -5.73 35.25 -0.42
C GLN A 127 -6.10 34.27 -1.53
N TYR A 128 -6.01 32.96 -1.26
CA TYR A 128 -6.46 31.93 -2.20
C TYR A 128 -7.96 32.05 -2.51
N LEU A 129 -8.79 32.16 -1.47
CA LEU A 129 -10.25 32.32 -1.61
C LEU A 129 -10.62 33.60 -2.38
N HIS A 130 -9.87 34.70 -2.19
CA HIS A 130 -10.02 35.97 -2.90
C HIS A 130 -9.48 35.97 -4.34
N GLY A 131 -8.97 34.85 -4.84
CA GLY A 131 -8.62 34.71 -6.25
C GLY A 131 -7.16 34.38 -6.51
N ALA A 132 -6.27 34.58 -5.54
CA ALA A 132 -4.84 34.34 -5.74
C ALA A 132 -4.58 32.88 -6.16
N SER A 133 -3.73 32.72 -7.18
CA SER A 133 -3.27 31.40 -7.61
C SER A 133 -2.23 30.84 -6.64
N LEU A 134 -2.09 29.51 -6.60
CA LEU A 134 -1.05 28.86 -5.81
C LEU A 134 0.37 29.33 -6.22
N ARG A 135 0.59 29.70 -7.50
CA ARG A 135 1.87 30.27 -7.97
C ARG A 135 2.10 31.70 -7.46
N GLU A 136 1.06 32.51 -7.32
CA GLU A 136 1.19 33.83 -6.70
C GLU A 136 1.51 33.72 -5.21
N LEU A 137 0.88 32.78 -4.53
CA LEU A 137 1.16 32.48 -3.13
C LEU A 137 2.58 31.95 -2.96
N GLU A 138 3.04 31.06 -3.83
CA GLU A 138 4.43 30.57 -3.85
C GLU A 138 5.44 31.70 -3.98
N ARG A 139 5.24 32.63 -4.92
CA ARG A 139 6.12 33.80 -5.07
C ARG A 139 6.11 34.72 -3.85
N ARG A 140 4.97 34.84 -3.16
CA ARG A 140 4.82 35.71 -1.99
C ARG A 140 5.36 35.08 -0.71
N THR A 141 5.18 33.79 -0.52
CA THR A 141 5.54 33.08 0.72
C THR A 141 6.85 32.31 0.62
N GLY A 142 7.39 32.10 -0.59
CA GLY A 142 8.55 31.25 -0.83
C GLY A 142 8.31 29.76 -0.57
N ILE A 143 7.03 29.34 -0.46
CA ILE A 143 6.64 27.96 -0.18
C ILE A 143 6.24 27.31 -1.50
N ASP A 144 6.85 26.17 -1.80
CA ASP A 144 6.55 25.40 -3.01
C ASP A 144 5.04 25.11 -3.16
N TYR A 145 4.59 25.12 -4.41
CA TYR A 145 3.22 24.82 -4.82
C TYR A 145 2.63 23.59 -4.12
N SER A 146 3.34 22.47 -4.10
CA SER A 146 2.86 21.20 -3.54
C SER A 146 2.69 21.28 -2.03
N THR A 147 3.58 22.01 -1.37
CA THR A 147 3.53 22.27 0.07
C THR A 147 2.38 23.20 0.41
N LEU A 148 2.16 24.27 -0.36
CA LEU A 148 1.01 25.17 -0.19
C LEU A 148 -0.32 24.45 -0.38
N ALA A 149 -0.46 23.64 -1.44
CA ALA A 149 -1.65 22.84 -1.68
C ALA A 149 -1.97 21.90 -0.51
N THR A 150 -0.94 21.23 0.03
CA THR A 150 -1.08 20.34 1.20
C THR A 150 -1.50 21.11 2.44
N LYS A 151 -0.87 22.26 2.72
CA LYS A 151 -1.21 23.10 3.88
C LYS A 151 -2.61 23.70 3.80
N LEU A 152 -3.05 24.13 2.61
CA LEU A 152 -4.39 24.65 2.38
C LEU A 152 -5.46 23.57 2.58
N ARG A 153 -5.23 22.35 2.07
CA ARG A 153 -6.14 21.21 2.35
C ARG A 153 -6.21 20.88 3.84
N ALA A 154 -5.06 20.85 4.52
CA ALA A 154 -5.02 20.61 5.95
C ALA A 154 -5.75 21.70 6.77
N ALA A 155 -5.78 22.93 6.27
CA ALA A 155 -6.55 24.04 6.84
C ALA A 155 -8.03 24.05 6.40
N GLY A 156 -8.51 23.02 5.71
CA GLY A 156 -9.90 22.91 5.26
C GLY A 156 -10.25 23.78 4.04
N VAL A 157 -9.26 24.37 3.36
CA VAL A 157 -9.50 25.18 2.16
C VAL A 157 -9.66 24.27 0.94
N PRO A 158 -10.84 24.27 0.28
CA PRO A 158 -11.05 23.45 -0.91
C PRO A 158 -10.18 23.97 -2.06
N LEU A 159 -9.35 23.09 -2.62
CA LEU A 159 -8.53 23.44 -3.78
C LEU A 159 -9.37 23.45 -5.06
N ARG A 160 -9.12 24.44 -5.91
CA ARG A 160 -9.73 24.55 -7.23
C ARG A 160 -9.28 23.38 -8.13
N PRO A 161 -10.18 22.83 -8.98
CA PRO A 161 -9.83 21.78 -9.91
C PRO A 161 -8.76 22.25 -10.92
N PRO A 162 -7.88 21.35 -11.37
CA PRO A 162 -6.85 21.68 -12.34
C PRO A 162 -7.49 22.15 -13.66
N GLY A 163 -6.95 23.24 -14.24
CA GLY A 163 -7.38 23.75 -15.55
C GLY A 163 -8.19 25.05 -15.52
N ARG A 164 -8.61 25.55 -14.35
CA ARG A 164 -9.25 26.87 -14.23
C ARG A 164 -8.21 27.91 -13.80
N SER A 165 -7.51 28.50 -14.76
CA SER A 165 -6.69 29.69 -14.52
C SER A 165 -7.58 30.81 -13.97
N PRO A 166 -7.12 31.60 -12.98
CA PRO A 166 -7.87 32.79 -12.57
C PRO A 166 -7.99 33.72 -13.78
N THR A 167 -9.21 34.15 -14.09
CA THR A 167 -9.44 35.33 -14.90
C THR A 167 -8.67 36.46 -14.22
N LYS A 168 -7.68 37.05 -14.90
CA LYS A 168 -6.93 38.19 -14.35
C LYS A 168 -7.97 39.23 -13.90
N PRO A 169 -7.93 39.74 -12.66
CA PRO A 169 -8.61 40.98 -12.38
C PRO A 169 -7.91 42.07 -13.19
N ASP A 170 -8.65 42.77 -14.05
CA ASP A 170 -8.20 44.01 -14.66
C ASP A 170 -7.82 44.98 -13.54
N LEU A 171 -6.55 45.36 -13.52
CA LEU A 171 -6.01 46.53 -12.82
C LEU A 171 -5.54 47.51 -13.90
#